data_AF-A0A2V1N174-F1
#
_entry.id   AF-A0A2V1N174-F1
#
_cell.length_a   1.000
_cell.length_b   1.000
_cell.length_c   1.000
_cell.angle_alpha   90.00
_cell.angle_beta   90.00
_cell.angle_gamma   90.00
#
_symmetry.space_group_name_H-M   'P 1'
#
loop_
_entity.id
_entity.type
_entity.pdbx_description
1 polymer ?
#
loop_
_entity_poly.entity_id
_entity_poly.type
_entity_poly.pdbx_seq_one_letter_code
_entity_poly.pdbx_strand_id
1 'polypeptide(L)' 'MFIVAKRSPVAFQRTDLGALIHWFQVRNGVITGCTLNNTCIKTAASAYERHLNVKVVAEPCVASSKKRGRWRLPN' A
#
# COMPACT_ATOMS: atom_id res chain seq x y z
N MET A 1 -2.99 -7.52 -13.92
CA MET A 1 -2.55 -6.43 -13.03
C MET A 1 -3.76 -5.58 -12.69
N PHE A 2 -4.08 -5.39 -11.41
CA PHE A 2 -5.20 -4.54 -10.98
C PHE A 2 -4.66 -3.31 -10.25
N ILE A 3 -5.29 -2.16 -10.47
CA ILE A 3 -4.97 -0.92 -9.75
C ILE A 3 -6.09 -0.68 -8.74
N VAL A 4 -5.75 -0.67 -7.45
CA VAL A 4 -6.71 -0.40 -6.36
C VAL A 4 -6.34 0.93 -5.70
N ALA A 5 -7.21 1.91 -5.82
CA ALA A 5 -7.04 3.18 -5.12
C ALA A 5 -7.26 2.99 -3.60
N LYS A 6 -6.44 3.64 -2.77
CA LYS A 6 -6.59 3.64 -1.31
C LYS A 6 -6.47 5.05 -0.74
N ARG A 7 -7.23 5.33 0.31
CA ARG A 7 -7.12 6.57 1.10
C ARG A 7 -6.49 6.34 2.49
N SER A 8 -6.23 5.08 2.84
CA SER A 8 -5.64 4.66 4.12
C SER A 8 -4.19 4.19 3.93
N PRO A 9 -3.35 4.28 4.99
CA PRO A 9 -2.09 3.55 5.04
C PRO A 9 -2.22 2.05 4.76
N VAL A 10 -3.32 1.42 5.17
CA VAL A 10 -3.61 -0.02 4.99
C VAL A 10 -4.34 -0.24 3.67
N ALA A 11 -3.76 -1.04 2.76
CA ALA A 11 -4.34 -1.21 1.42
C ALA A 11 -5.71 -1.90 1.40
N PHE A 12 -6.03 -2.72 2.40
CA PHE A 12 -7.33 -3.41 2.53
C PHE A 12 -8.46 -2.53 3.06
N GLN A 13 -8.14 -1.40 3.68
CA GLN A 13 -9.15 -0.62 4.41
C GLN A 13 -9.97 0.23 3.45
N ARG A 14 -11.27 -0.11 3.33
CA ARG A 14 -12.25 0.58 2.46
C ARG A 14 -11.81 0.57 0.99
N THR A 15 -11.35 -0.58 0.51
CA THR A 15 -10.96 -0.79 -0.90
C THR A 15 -11.46 -2.15 -1.39
N ASP A 16 -11.43 -2.35 -2.71
CA ASP A 16 -11.83 -3.62 -3.33
C ASP A 16 -10.74 -4.70 -3.27
N LEU A 17 -9.59 -4.41 -2.65
CA LEU A 17 -8.45 -5.33 -2.62
C LEU A 17 -8.81 -6.68 -1.99
N GLY A 18 -9.58 -6.67 -0.90
CA GLY A 18 -10.01 -7.90 -0.22
C GLY A 18 -10.92 -8.76 -1.10
N ALA A 19 -11.88 -8.13 -1.80
CA ALA A 19 -12.79 -8.82 -2.70
C ALA A 19 -12.05 -9.42 -3.90
N LEU A 20 -11.10 -8.68 -4.48
CA LEU A 20 -10.27 -9.18 -5.58
C LEU A 20 -9.42 -10.38 -5.16
N ILE A 21 -8.73 -10.30 -4.02
CA ILE A 21 -7.92 -11.42 -3.50
C ILE A 21 -8.78 -12.66 -3.27
N HIS A 22 -9.97 -12.50 -2.72
CA HIS A 22 -10.91 -13.60 -2.50
C HIS A 22 -11.41 -14.19 -3.82
N TRP A 23 -11.82 -13.35 -4.77
CA TRP A 23 -12.34 -13.76 -6.09
C TRP A 23 -11.33 -14.61 -6.86
N PHE A 24 -10.06 -14.22 -6.83
CA PHE A 24 -8.98 -14.94 -7.50
C PHE A 24 -8.34 -16.03 -6.64
N GLN A 25 -8.90 -16.31 -5.45
CA GLN A 25 -8.39 -17.30 -4.49
C GLN A 25 -6.90 -17.15 -4.19
N VAL A 26 -6.40 -15.91 -4.12
CA VAL A 26 -5.00 -15.64 -3.84
C VAL A 26 -4.70 -15.98 -2.38
N ARG A 27 -3.71 -16.84 -2.16
CA ARG A 27 -3.24 -17.25 -0.82
C ARG A 27 -1.83 -16.80 -0.48
N ASN A 28 -1.00 -16.60 -1.50
CA ASN A 28 0.39 -16.20 -1.35
C ASN A 28 0.62 -14.88 -2.10
N GLY A 29 1.44 -14.00 -1.54
CA GLY A 29 1.74 -12.73 -2.19
C GLY A 29 3.08 -12.13 -1.74
N VAL A 30 3.56 -11.16 -2.51
CA VAL A 30 4.70 -10.34 -2.13
C VAL A 30 4.22 -8.90 -2.03
N ILE A 31 4.50 -8.27 -0.90
CA ILE A 31 4.23 -6.85 -0.68
C ILE A 31 5.54 -6.12 -0.91
N THR A 32 5.63 -5.39 -2.01
CA THR A 32 6.77 -4.55 -2.33
C THR A 32 6.40 -3.08 -2.25
N GLY A 33 7.42 -2.23 -2.08
CA GLY A 33 7.28 -0.81 -2.24
C GLY A 33 7.70 -0.01 -1.01
N CYS A 34 7.19 1.21 -1.00
CA CYS A 34 7.76 2.29 -0.25
C CYS A 34 7.31 2.29 1.22
N THR A 35 8.25 2.14 2.15
CA THR A 35 7.96 2.03 3.60
C THR A 35 7.60 3.33 4.31
N LEU A 36 7.44 4.43 3.56
CA LEU A 36 6.93 5.70 4.07
C LEU A 36 5.67 5.47 4.94
N ASN A 37 5.76 5.87 6.21
CA ASN A 37 4.70 5.74 7.23
C ASN A 37 4.23 4.31 7.55
N ASN A 38 5.12 3.31 7.43
CA ASN A 38 4.85 1.90 7.76
C ASN A 38 3.67 1.29 6.98
N THR A 39 3.37 1.82 5.79
CA THR A 39 2.20 1.40 4.98
C THR A 39 2.28 -0.07 4.55
N CYS A 40 3.43 -0.52 4.06
CA CYS A 40 3.67 -1.92 3.70
C CYS A 40 3.50 -2.86 4.91
N ILE A 41 4.07 -2.49 6.06
CA ILE A 41 4.01 -3.29 7.30
C ILE A 41 2.56 -3.42 7.79
N LYS A 42 1.81 -2.30 7.86
CA LYS A 42 0.41 -2.33 8.29
C LYS A 42 -0.47 -3.11 7.30
N THR A 43 -0.18 -3.02 6.01
CA THR A 43 -0.87 -3.81 4.98
C THR A 43 -0.56 -5.30 5.13
N ALA A 44 0.70 -5.67 5.45
CA ALA A 44 1.11 -7.04 5.70
C ALA A 44 0.42 -7.64 6.94
N ALA A 45 0.33 -6.88 8.03
CA ALA A 45 -0.42 -7.30 9.22
C ALA A 45 -1.90 -7.56 8.88
N SER A 46 -2.53 -6.66 8.12
CA SER A 46 -3.91 -6.82 7.68
C SER A 46 -4.09 -8.01 6.71
N ALA A 47 -3.08 -8.35 5.91
CA ALA A 47 -3.07 -9.55 5.07
C ALA A 47 -3.00 -10.83 5.91
N TYR A 48 -2.19 -10.83 6.97
CA TYR A 48 -2.05 -11.95 7.89
C TYR A 48 -3.37 -12.27 8.61
N GLU A 49 -4.10 -11.24 9.08
CA GLU A 49 -5.45 -11.39 9.65
C GLU A 49 -6.45 -12.04 8.68
N ARG A 50 -6.19 -11.96 7.37
CA ARG A 50 -7.01 -12.55 6.30
C ARG A 50 -6.49 -13.91 5.84
N HIS A 51 -5.59 -14.51 6.60
CA HIS A 51 -4.95 -15.80 6.30
C HIS A 51 -4.22 -15.82 4.95
N LEU A 52 -3.59 -14.69 4.59
CA LEU A 52 -2.71 -14.60 3.43
C LEU A 52 -1.26 -14.78 3.86
N ASN A 53 -0.53 -15.60 3.13
CA ASN A 53 0.91 -15.78 3.31
C ASN A 53 1.67 -14.74 2.47
N VAL A 54 2.11 -13.66 3.11
CA VAL A 54 2.77 -12.55 2.42
C VAL A 54 4.22 -12.38 2.85
N LYS A 55 5.10 -12.21 1.86
CA LYS A 55 6.49 -11.77 2.10
C LYS A 55 6.60 -10.27 1.86
N VAL A 56 7.14 -9.53 2.82
CA VAL A 56 7.42 -8.10 2.64
C VAL A 56 8.82 -7.92 2.07
N VAL A 57 8.94 -7.24 0.93
CA VAL A 57 10.21 -6.76 0.38
C VAL A 57 10.14 -5.25 0.40
N ALA A 58 10.58 -4.70 1.52
CA ALA A 58 10.53 -3.27 1.80
C ALA A 58 11.79 -2.59 1.27
N GLU A 59 11.61 -1.53 0.49
CA GLU A 59 12.70 -0.64 0.12
C GLU A 59 12.65 0.62 0.99
N PRO A 60 13.80 1.11 1.49
CA PRO A 60 13.86 2.38 2.19
C PRO A 60 13.55 3.50 1.19
N CYS A 61 12.49 4.24 1.46
CA CYS A 61 12.15 5.41 0.68
C CYS A 61 12.49 6.69 1.43
N VAL A 62 13.11 7.62 0.71
CA VAL A 62 13.23 8.99 1.20
C VAL A 62 11.84 9.61 1.18
N ALA A 63 11.34 10.04 2.33
CA ALA A 63 10.20 10.94 2.39
C ALA A 63 10.51 12.14 1.50
N SER A 64 9.77 12.32 0.40
CA SER A 64 9.72 13.61 -0.26
C SER A 64 9.31 14.60 0.82
N SER A 65 10.29 15.35 1.34
CA SER A 65 10.03 16.42 2.28
C SER A 65 8.90 17.25 1.68
N LYS A 66 7.82 17.49 2.45
CA LYS A 66 6.76 18.38 2.01
C LYS A 66 7.30 19.81 2.01
N LYS A 67 8.29 20.12 1.17
CA LYS A 67 8.48 21.48 0.69
C LYS A 67 7.30 21.72 -0.24
N ARG A 68 6.22 22.26 0.33
CA ARG A 68 5.13 22.88 -0.42
C ARG A 68 5.73 24.14 -1.05
N GLY A 69 6.52 23.96 -2.11
CA GLY A 69 6.86 25.05 -3.00
C GLY A 69 5.53 25.58 -3.54
N ARG A 70 5.12 26.76 -3.10
CA ARG A 70 4.08 27.54 -3.80
C ARG A 70 4.64 27.74 -5.19
N TRP A 71 4.13 26.99 -6.16
CA TRP A 71 4.24 27.39 -7.55
C TRP A 71 3.47 28.70 -7.66
N ARG A 72 4.19 29.82 -7.60
CA ARG A 72 3.65 31.12 -7.99
C ARG A 72 3.67 31.10 -9.51
N LEU A 73 2.49 31.14 -10.12
CA LEU A 73 2.41 31.42 -11.56
C LEU A 73 2.94 32.85 -11.77
N PRO A 74 3.84 33.09 -12.73
CA PRO A 74 4.12 34.45 -13.16
C PRO A 74 2.82 35.05 -13.72
N ASN A 75 2.57 36.32 -13.36
CA ASN A 75 1.43 37.11 -13.85
C ASN A 75 1.35 37.09 -15.37
#